data_AF-A0A1F6RM13-F1
#
_entry.id   AF-A0A1F6RM13-F1
#
_cell.length_a   1.000
_cell.length_b   1.000
_cell.length_c   1.000
_cell.angle_alpha   90.00
_cell.angle_beta   90.00
_cell.angle_gamma   90.00
#
_symmetry.space_group_name_H-M   'P 1'
#
loop_
_entity.id
_entity.type
_entity.pdbx_description
1 polymer ?
#
loop_
_entity_poly.entity_id
_entity_poly.type
_entity_poly.pdbx_seq_one_letter_code
_entity_poly.pdbx_strand_id
1 'polypeptide(L)'
;MLESLIIFTFLSFVEPIDPTGKTLYPSGIKECDDLHYDLPPHASKNPNLVLSTPIYDAENKLIPPGIYEAELSEATRQILLLQSKEIKAKLPIMQSISANHKYQIPTIKAKTLSSKHVLIIYKYENTEMQSTLSTP
;
A
#
# COMPACT_ATOMS: atom_id res chain seq x y z
N MET A 1 13.13 52.04 33.20
CA MET A 1 13.97 51.54 32.09
C MET A 1 13.90 50.04 32.11
N LEU A 2 13.76 49.49 30.91
CA LEU A 2 13.37 48.14 30.57
C LEU A 2 14.63 47.27 30.51
N GLU A 3 14.78 46.25 31.35
CA GLU A 3 15.64 45.11 31.00
C GLU A 3 14.96 43.81 31.39
N SER A 4 14.50 43.14 30.34
CA SER A 4 13.82 41.86 30.31
C SER A 4 14.76 40.75 30.74
N LEU A 5 14.46 40.05 31.84
CA LEU A 5 15.11 38.80 32.17
C LEU A 5 14.34 37.65 31.50
N ILE A 6 14.81 37.23 30.33
CA ILE A 6 14.30 36.06 29.62
C ILE A 6 14.84 34.81 30.34
N ILE A 7 13.96 34.08 31.01
CA ILE A 7 14.28 32.77 31.59
C ILE A 7 14.23 31.75 30.44
N PHE A 8 15.40 31.29 29.99
CA PHE A 8 15.51 30.11 29.13
C PHE A 8 15.36 28.85 29.98
N THR A 9 14.11 28.40 30.20
CA THR A 9 13.87 27.02 30.60
C THR A 9 14.12 26.11 29.40
N PHE A 10 15.31 25.51 29.32
CA PHE A 10 15.53 24.33 28.49
C PHE A 10 14.75 23.18 29.14
N LEU A 11 13.52 22.95 28.66
CA LEU A 11 12.86 21.66 28.81
C LEU A 11 13.67 20.64 28.02
N SER A 12 14.60 19.98 28.69
CA SER A 12 15.22 18.76 28.18
C SER A 12 14.14 17.69 28.12
N PHE A 13 13.50 17.55 26.96
CA PHE A 13 12.77 16.34 26.61
C PHE A 13 13.79 15.21 26.62
N VAL A 14 13.76 14.39 27.67
CA VAL A 14 14.37 13.06 27.60
C VAL A 14 13.45 12.28 26.68
N GLU A 15 13.83 12.18 25.41
CA GLU A 15 13.24 11.16 24.54
C GLU A 15 13.42 9.81 25.24
N PRO A 16 12.39 8.95 25.26
CA PRO A 16 12.56 7.59 25.76
C PRO A 16 13.61 6.92 24.86
N ILE A 17 14.83 6.80 25.38
CA ILE A 17 15.91 6.03 24.76
C ILE A 17 15.43 4.58 24.77
N ASP A 18 14.98 4.10 23.61
CA ASP A 18 14.73 2.69 23.40
C ASP A 18 16.07 1.95 23.57
N PRO A 19 16.22 1.11 24.62
CA PRO A 19 17.48 0.44 24.93
C PRO A 19 17.85 -0.63 23.89
N THR A 20 17.01 -0.87 22.88
CA THR A 20 17.27 -1.86 21.83
C THR A 20 17.74 -1.25 20.51
N GLY A 21 17.65 0.09 20.32
CA GLY A 21 18.12 0.76 19.10
C GLY A 21 17.36 0.39 17.81
N LYS A 22 16.17 -0.20 17.91
CA LYS A 22 15.38 -0.64 16.75
C LYS A 22 14.20 0.29 16.53
N THR A 23 14.49 1.53 16.13
CA THR A 23 13.48 2.48 15.69
C THR A 23 12.73 1.92 14.47
N LEU A 24 11.44 1.63 14.66
CA LEU A 24 10.50 1.09 13.68
C LEU A 24 10.09 2.10 12.57
N TYR A 25 10.72 3.27 12.50
CA TYR A 25 10.38 4.33 11.54
C TYR A 25 11.64 4.87 10.86
N PRO A 26 11.65 4.97 9.50
CA PRO A 26 12.82 5.41 8.76
C PRO A 26 13.11 6.90 9.03
N SER A 27 14.39 7.20 9.25
CA SER A 27 14.89 8.52 9.63
C SER A 27 14.80 9.56 8.50
N GLY A 28 14.49 9.12 7.28
CA GLY A 28 14.47 9.96 6.08
C GLY A 28 15.87 10.23 5.52
N ILE A 29 16.93 9.63 6.09
CA ILE A 29 18.31 9.72 5.62
C ILE A 29 18.76 8.31 5.23
N LYS A 30 18.84 8.06 3.92
CA LYS A 30 19.13 6.75 3.31
C LYS A 30 20.36 6.05 3.89
N GLU A 31 21.43 6.79 4.15
CA GLU A 31 22.71 6.23 4.58
C GLU A 31 22.68 5.68 6.02
N CYS A 32 21.74 6.11 6.87
CA CYS A 32 21.57 5.58 8.23
C CYS A 32 20.55 4.45 8.31
N ASP A 33 19.56 4.48 7.42
CA ASP A 33 18.52 3.44 7.32
C ASP A 33 19.11 2.12 6.80
N ASP A 34 20.08 2.17 5.88
CA ASP A 34 20.74 0.98 5.31
C ASP A 34 21.52 0.13 6.34
N LEU A 35 21.86 0.68 7.51
CA LEU A 35 22.56 -0.03 8.60
C LEU A 35 21.62 -0.65 9.65
N HIS A 36 20.32 -0.31 9.65
CA HIS A 36 19.38 -0.71 10.69
C HIS A 36 18.34 -1.76 10.25
N TYR A 37 18.24 -2.03 8.95
CA TYR A 37 17.25 -2.97 8.42
C TYR A 37 17.90 -4.27 7.93
N ASP A 38 18.41 -5.09 8.86
CA ASP A 38 18.70 -6.52 8.62
C ASP A 38 17.45 -7.31 8.22
N LEU A 39 16.27 -6.74 8.50
CA LEU A 39 14.98 -7.29 8.13
C LEU A 39 14.35 -6.32 7.14
N PRO A 40 13.94 -6.77 5.93
CA PRO A 40 13.12 -5.95 5.06
C PRO A 40 11.91 -5.48 5.88
N PRO A 41 11.42 -4.24 5.70
CA PRO A 41 10.25 -3.78 6.43
C PRO A 41 9.18 -4.86 6.33
N HIS A 42 8.62 -5.27 7.47
CA HIS A 42 7.54 -6.26 7.59
C HIS A 42 6.24 -5.83 6.86
N ALA A 43 6.31 -4.83 5.99
CA ALA A 43 5.29 -4.55 4.99
C ALA A 43 5.14 -5.81 4.14
N SER A 44 3.92 -6.35 4.07
CA SER A 44 3.63 -7.44 3.14
C SER A 44 4.19 -7.09 1.75
N LYS A 45 4.78 -8.07 1.08
CA LYS A 45 5.23 -7.94 -0.32
C LYS A 45 4.08 -7.51 -1.24
N ASN A 46 2.84 -7.77 -0.81
CA ASN A 46 1.64 -7.49 -1.56
C ASN A 46 1.02 -6.16 -1.10
N PRO A 47 0.64 -5.27 -2.04
CA PRO A 47 -0.01 -4.01 -1.70
C PRO A 47 -1.44 -4.23 -1.20
N ASN A 48 -1.91 -3.32 -0.35
CA ASN A 48 -3.29 -3.33 0.11
C ASN A 48 -4.19 -2.51 -0.82
N LEU A 49 -5.30 -3.11 -1.26
CA LEU A 49 -6.41 -2.47 -1.93
C LEU A 49 -7.46 -2.06 -0.91
N VAL A 50 -7.85 -0.78 -0.94
CA VAL A 50 -9.00 -0.28 -0.19
C VAL A 50 -10.18 -0.16 -1.14
N LEU A 51 -11.26 -0.87 -0.84
CA LEU A 51 -12.55 -0.78 -1.54
C LEU A 51 -13.54 -0.01 -0.68
N SER A 52 -14.01 1.13 -1.17
CA SER A 52 -15.03 1.96 -0.51
C SER A 52 -16.46 1.56 -0.87
N THR A 53 -16.64 0.87 -2.00
CA THR A 53 -17.93 0.41 -2.50
C THR A 53 -17.89 -1.10 -2.77
N PRO A 54 -19.01 -1.81 -2.60
CA PRO A 54 -19.08 -3.20 -3.01
C PRO A 54 -18.90 -3.32 -4.53
N ILE A 55 -18.29 -4.42 -4.96
CA ILE A 55 -18.04 -4.72 -6.38
C ILE A 55 -18.33 -6.20 -6.63
N TYR A 56 -18.63 -6.56 -7.87
CA TYR A 56 -18.71 -7.95 -8.31
C TYR A 56 -17.35 -8.39 -8.86
N ASP A 57 -16.92 -9.59 -8.47
CA ASP A 57 -15.78 -10.24 -9.12
C ASP A 57 -16.17 -10.88 -10.46
N ALA A 58 -15.21 -11.51 -11.15
CA ALA A 58 -15.48 -12.17 -12.43
C ALA A 58 -16.39 -13.40 -12.34
N GLU A 59 -16.63 -13.93 -11.14
CA GLU A 59 -17.52 -15.05 -10.87
C GLU A 59 -18.92 -14.54 -10.41
N ASN A 60 -19.21 -13.24 -10.58
CA ASN A 60 -20.42 -12.55 -10.10
C ASN A 60 -20.64 -12.65 -8.59
N LYS A 61 -19.57 -12.88 -7.83
CA LYS A 61 -19.61 -12.86 -6.37
C LYS A 61 -19.46 -11.44 -5.87
N LEU A 62 -20.36 -11.05 -4.96
CA LEU A 62 -20.29 -9.75 -4.31
C LEU A 62 -19.10 -9.70 -3.34
N ILE A 63 -18.21 -8.73 -3.55
CA ILE A 63 -17.12 -8.38 -2.64
C ILE A 63 -17.57 -7.15 -1.83
N PRO A 64 -17.62 -7.24 -0.49
CA PRO A 64 -17.96 -6.10 0.33
C PRO A 64 -16.86 -5.03 0.31
N PRO A 65 -17.17 -3.78 0.71
CA PRO A 65 -16.14 -2.79 1.04
C PRO A 65 -15.18 -3.33 2.11
N GLY A 66 -13.91 -2.95 2.03
CA GLY A 66 -12.91 -3.45 2.95
C GLY A 66 -11.48 -3.19 2.50
N ILE A 67 -10.53 -3.73 3.27
CA ILE A 67 -9.11 -3.72 2.95
C ILE A 67 -8.71 -5.14 2.59
N TYR A 68 -8.10 -5.30 1.43
CA TYR A 68 -7.69 -6.58 0.88
C TYR A 68 -6.21 -6.51 0.50
N GLU A 69 -5.46 -7.55 0.83
CA GLU A 69 -4.12 -7.74 0.30
C GLU A 69 -4.25 -8.19 -1.17
N ALA A 70 -3.45 -7.63 -2.09
CA ALA A 70 -3.54 -7.95 -3.51
C ALA A 70 -2.30 -8.69 -3.99
N GLU A 71 -2.48 -9.91 -4.47
CA GLU A 71 -1.42 -10.74 -5.03
C GLU A 71 -1.61 -10.89 -6.54
N LEU A 72 -0.54 -10.71 -7.31
CA LEU A 72 -0.55 -10.98 -8.74
C LEU A 72 -0.28 -12.46 -8.98
N SER A 73 -1.24 -13.18 -9.57
CA SER A 73 -1.02 -14.54 -10.04
C SER A 73 -0.60 -14.53 -11.50
N GLU A 74 0.69 -14.76 -11.77
CA GLU A 74 1.22 -14.85 -13.14
C GLU A 74 0.65 -16.05 -13.89
N ALA A 75 0.39 -17.16 -13.19
CA ALA A 75 -0.13 -18.39 -13.77
C ALA A 75 -1.54 -18.22 -14.37
N THR A 76 -2.42 -17.47 -13.70
CA THR A 76 -3.80 -17.26 -14.15
C THR A 76 -4.03 -15.89 -14.77
N ARG A 77 -3.02 -15.01 -14.78
CA ARG A 77 -3.12 -13.60 -15.20
C ARG A 77 -4.26 -12.87 -14.50
N GLN A 78 -4.34 -13.03 -13.18
CA GLN A 78 -5.36 -12.42 -12.32
C GLN A 78 -4.72 -11.70 -11.14
N ILE A 79 -5.42 -10.69 -10.64
CA ILE A 79 -5.14 -10.10 -9.33
C ILE A 79 -6.04 -10.82 -8.33
N LEU A 80 -5.44 -11.49 -7.35
CA LEU A 80 -6.13 -12.17 -6.27
C LEU A 80 -6.28 -11.18 -5.11
N LEU A 81 -7.51 -11.04 -4.59
CA LEU A 81 -7.76 -10.29 -3.37
C LEU A 81 -7.80 -11.26 -2.19
N LEU A 82 -6.91 -11.07 -1.23
CA LEU A 82 -6.78 -11.88 -0.03
C LEU A 82 -7.23 -11.12 1.21
N GLN A 83 -7.82 -11.87 2.15
CA GLN A 83 -8.10 -11.39 3.49
C GLN A 83 -7.76 -12.52 4.45
N SER A 84 -6.87 -12.27 5.41
CA SER A 84 -6.36 -13.31 6.32
C SER A 84 -5.78 -14.53 5.60
N LYS A 85 -5.07 -14.31 4.48
CA LYS A 85 -4.49 -15.35 3.58
C LYS A 85 -5.50 -16.21 2.81
N GLU A 86 -6.79 -15.91 2.90
CA GLU A 86 -7.81 -16.57 2.09
C GLU A 86 -8.14 -15.73 0.86
N ILE A 87 -8.26 -16.39 -0.30
CA ILE A 87 -8.71 -15.74 -1.54
C ILE A 87 -10.18 -15.38 -1.40
N LYS A 88 -10.49 -14.08 -1.37
CA LYS A 88 -11.85 -13.56 -1.33
C LYS A 88 -12.43 -13.31 -2.71
N ALA A 89 -11.59 -12.91 -3.67
CA ALA A 89 -11.99 -12.63 -5.03
C ALA A 89 -10.85 -12.77 -6.04
N LYS A 90 -11.23 -12.88 -7.32
CA LYS A 90 -10.32 -12.95 -8.46
C LYS A 90 -10.68 -11.87 -9.48
N LEU A 91 -9.72 -11.01 -9.79
CA LEU A 91 -9.91 -9.90 -10.71
C LEU A 91 -9.15 -10.20 -12.01
N PRO A 92 -9.84 -10.36 -13.15
CA PRO A 92 -9.19 -10.63 -14.42
C PRO A 92 -8.44 -9.39 -14.91
N ILE A 93 -7.22 -9.56 -15.39
CA ILE A 93 -6.48 -8.48 -16.04
C ILE A 93 -7.04 -8.31 -17.45
N MET A 94 -7.69 -7.17 -17.70
CA MET A 94 -8.28 -6.84 -19.00
C MET A 94 -7.30 -6.11 -19.91
N GLN A 95 -6.37 -5.35 -19.32
CA GLN A 95 -5.37 -4.59 -20.06
C GLN A 95 -4.04 -4.59 -19.31
N SER A 96 -2.94 -4.60 -20.05
CA SER A 96 -1.58 -4.42 -19.53
C SER A 96 -0.86 -3.36 -20.36
N ILE A 97 -0.22 -2.41 -19.69
CA ILE A 97 0.45 -1.25 -20.30
C ILE A 97 1.88 -1.23 -19.80
N SER A 98 2.85 -1.24 -20.72
CA SER A 98 4.26 -1.10 -20.38
C SER A 98 4.58 0.35 -20.00
N ALA A 99 5.24 0.54 -18.86
CA ALA A 99 5.73 1.82 -18.39
C ALA A 99 7.19 2.04 -18.82
N ASN A 100 7.56 3.29 -19.09
CA ASN A 100 8.93 3.69 -19.41
C ASN A 100 9.85 3.76 -18.16
N HIS A 101 9.36 3.32 -17.00
CA HIS A 101 10.10 3.30 -15.74
C HIS A 101 9.73 2.05 -14.94
N LYS A 102 10.59 1.68 -13.99
CA LYS A 102 10.39 0.55 -13.09
C LYS A 102 9.77 1.00 -11.77
N TYR A 103 8.62 0.45 -11.41
CA TYR A 103 8.01 0.51 -10.10
C TYR A 103 8.83 -0.35 -9.13
N GLN A 104 9.40 0.27 -8.09
CA GLN A 104 10.19 -0.43 -7.07
C GLN A 104 9.32 -1.16 -6.04
N ILE A 105 8.12 -0.64 -5.79
CA ILE A 105 7.17 -1.17 -4.81
C ILE A 105 5.87 -1.46 -5.56
N PRO A 106 5.30 -2.68 -5.46
CA PRO A 106 4.01 -2.96 -6.05
C PRO A 106 2.95 -2.06 -5.43
N THR A 107 2.03 -1.55 -6.24
CA THR A 107 0.92 -0.71 -5.76
C THR A 107 -0.38 -1.13 -6.41
N ILE A 108 -1.48 -0.99 -5.67
CA ILE A 108 -2.82 -1.22 -6.20
C ILE A 108 -3.75 -0.08 -5.78
N LYS A 109 -4.63 0.34 -6.69
CA LYS A 109 -5.64 1.38 -6.42
C LYS A 109 -6.96 1.05 -7.11
N ALA A 110 -8.06 1.38 -6.45
CA ALA A 110 -9.39 1.44 -7.06
C ALA A 110 -9.72 2.88 -7.48
N LYS A 111 -10.31 3.04 -8.66
CA LYS A 111 -10.82 4.31 -9.18
C LYS A 111 -12.22 4.09 -9.72
N THR A 112 -13.20 4.79 -9.18
CA THR A 112 -14.56 4.79 -9.72
C THR A 112 -14.55 5.41 -11.11
N LEU A 113 -15.03 4.68 -12.12
CA LEU A 113 -15.18 5.18 -13.49
C LEU A 113 -16.58 5.75 -13.72
N SER A 114 -17.59 5.10 -13.15
CA SER A 114 -19.00 5.50 -13.24
C SER A 114 -19.77 4.96 -12.04
N SER A 115 -21.07 5.25 -11.93
CA SER A 115 -21.94 4.67 -10.91
C SER A 115 -22.08 3.14 -10.98
N LYS A 116 -21.61 2.52 -12.07
CA LYS A 116 -21.71 1.06 -12.32
C LYS A 116 -20.36 0.36 -12.42
N HIS A 117 -19.25 1.09 -12.44
CA HIS A 117 -17.95 0.51 -12.78
C HIS A 117 -16.82 1.10 -11.94
N VAL A 118 -15.93 0.21 -11.49
CA VAL A 118 -14.68 0.53 -10.78
C VAL A 118 -13.51 -0.06 -11.57
N LEU A 119 -12.49 0.78 -11.78
CA LEU A 119 -11.20 0.39 -12.34
C LEU A 119 -10.24 0.06 -11.21
N ILE A 120 -9.67 -1.14 -11.25
CA ILE A 120 -8.56 -1.55 -10.40
C ILE A 120 -7.27 -1.46 -11.21
N ILE A 121 -6.28 -0.75 -10.68
CA ILE A 121 -4.98 -0.55 -11.31
C ILE A 121 -3.91 -1.15 -10.40
N TYR A 122 -3.20 -2.17 -10.88
CA TYR A 122 -2.07 -2.79 -10.22
C TYR A 122 -0.78 -2.43 -10.97
N LYS A 123 0.23 -1.92 -10.28
CA LYS A 123 1.51 -1.50 -10.87
C LYS A 123 2.63 -2.31 -10.24
N TYR A 124 3.40 -3.00 -11.06
CA TYR A 124 4.56 -3.77 -10.62
C TYR A 124 5.59 -3.83 -11.75
N GLU A 125 6.87 -3.72 -11.38
CA GLU A 125 7.99 -3.63 -12.31
C GLU A 125 7.77 -2.58 -13.41
N ASN A 126 7.73 -2.96 -14.68
CA ASN A 126 7.54 -2.03 -15.78
C ASN A 126 6.12 -2.12 -16.35
N THR A 127 5.15 -2.61 -15.57
CA THR A 127 3.82 -2.92 -16.08
C THR A 127 2.73 -2.33 -15.20
N GLU A 128 1.75 -1.71 -15.84
CA GLU A 128 0.46 -1.37 -15.26
C GLU A 128 -0.60 -2.34 -15.78
N MET A 129 -1.25 -3.05 -14.85
CA MET A 129 -2.30 -4.03 -15.11
C MET A 129 -3.64 -3.47 -14.65
N GLN A 130 -4.64 -3.54 -15.51
CA GLN A 130 -5.95 -2.94 -15.27
C GLN A 130 -7.05 -4.00 -15.31
N SER A 131 -7.98 -3.90 -14.37
CA SER A 131 -9.20 -4.71 -14.30
C SER A 131 -10.38 -3.77 -14.12
N THR A 132 -11.46 -3.96 -14.88
CA THR A 132 -12.71 -3.18 -14.72
C THR A 132 -13.78 -4.11 -14.18
N LEU A 133 -14.41 -3.71 -13.09
CA LEU A 133 -15.39 -4.50 -12.35
C LEU A 133 -16.68 -3.71 -12.17
N SER A 134 -17.79 -4.43 -12.07
CA SER A 134 -19.11 -3.83 -11.90
C SER A 134 -19.41 -3.55 -10.42
N THR A 135 -20.15 -2.49 -10.15
CA THR A 135 -20.78 -2.26 -8.84
C THR A 135 -22.23 -2.76 -8.87
N PRO A 136 -22.86 -3.00 -7.71
CA PRO A 136 -24.31 -3.24 -7.59
C PRO A 136 -25.19 -2.14 -8.20
#